data_AF-A0A9P6WXL6-F1
#
_entry.id   AF-A0A9P6WXL6-F1
#
_cell.length_a   1.000
_cell.length_b   1.000
_cell.length_c   1.000
_cell.angle_alpha   90.00
_cell.angle_beta   90.00
_cell.angle_gamma   90.00
#
_symmetry.space_group_name_H-M   'P 1'
#
loop_
_entity.id
_entity.type
_entity.pdbx_description
1 polymer ?
#
loop_
_entity_poly.entity_id
_entity_poly.type
_entity_poly.pdbx_seq_one_letter_code
_entity_poly.pdbx_strand_id
1 'polypeptide(L)'
;MPVEYGGLKVLNPIIQHKLLQKRWLNYLLDPIDYPSFVYPIMVNHLSQFKNSQDFPLLPFYNKECRVSPVSPRHLSIWPVIFEMFDYFNDDGKVQMNQVPVPTLLAMPLRHLLTYPSSQESEYTHWTLKHANYAANLFLTFDISQQRLRLKVQGEYSRFPRLCQSLYNEILVSRNIKLKPFVWSHIVAPPVTNATTIEEWKMHHLVTTMKSNHRWYQFCPQTLRNRYQITGESMILFGAADIKEFWRTIMYPQARTIFFRTFSKCIPSKDLLFKFTIVSSPICSFCGSTEDSPITLLSSSILLT
;
A
#
# COMPACT_ATOMS: atom_id res chain seq x y z
N MET A 1 21.51 -15.24 -10.61
CA MET A 1 20.67 -14.02 -10.55
C MET A 1 21.44 -12.94 -9.79
N PRO A 2 21.59 -11.73 -10.35
CA PRO A 2 22.83 -11.00 -10.22
C PRO A 2 22.92 -10.19 -8.93
N VAL A 3 24.16 -9.81 -8.64
CA VAL A 3 24.66 -8.57 -8.02
C VAL A 3 23.69 -7.36 -7.96
N GLU A 4 22.65 -7.30 -8.80
CA GLU A 4 21.59 -6.28 -8.87
C GLU A 4 20.82 -6.01 -7.55
N TYR A 5 20.86 -6.95 -6.59
CA TYR A 5 20.26 -6.78 -5.26
C TYR A 5 21.27 -6.67 -4.10
N GLY A 6 22.52 -6.32 -4.41
CA GLY A 6 23.56 -6.02 -3.43
C GLY A 6 24.75 -6.96 -3.57
N GLY A 7 25.80 -6.49 -4.25
CA GLY A 7 26.95 -7.26 -4.71
C GLY A 7 27.85 -7.94 -3.67
N LEU A 8 27.50 -7.89 -2.38
CA LEU A 8 28.23 -8.56 -1.30
C LEU A 8 27.37 -9.56 -0.50
N LYS A 9 26.18 -9.94 -1.02
CA LYS A 9 25.10 -10.54 -0.21
C LYS A 9 24.72 -9.65 0.98
N VAL A 10 25.10 -8.37 0.97
CA VAL A 10 24.59 -7.30 1.84
C VAL A 10 23.29 -6.82 1.20
N LEU A 11 22.26 -6.54 2.01
CA LEU A 11 20.97 -6.07 1.46
C LEU A 11 21.20 -4.78 0.66
N ASN A 12 20.71 -4.72 -0.59
CA ASN A 12 20.70 -3.47 -1.36
C ASN A 12 20.03 -2.35 -0.53
N PRO A 13 20.70 -1.21 -0.33
CA PRO A 13 20.19 -0.13 0.51
C PRO A 13 18.85 0.42 0.01
N ILE A 14 18.60 0.40 -1.30
CA ILE A 14 17.31 0.78 -1.91
C ILE A 14 16.23 -0.21 -1.51
N ILE A 15 16.52 -1.51 -1.51
CA ILE A 15 15.58 -2.54 -1.05
C ILE A 15 15.33 -2.42 0.46
N GLN A 16 16.37 -2.17 1.26
CA GLN A 16 16.21 -1.96 2.70
C GLN A 16 15.34 -0.74 2.97
N HIS A 17 15.59 0.36 2.27
CA HIS A 17 14.76 1.55 2.36
C HIS A 17 13.31 1.20 2.06
N LYS A 18 13.03 0.54 0.93
CA LYS A 18 11.68 0.08 0.56
C LYS A 18 11.04 -0.86 1.59
N LEU A 19 11.80 -1.78 2.18
CA LEU A 19 11.32 -2.66 3.25
C LEU A 19 10.93 -1.87 4.50
N LEU A 20 11.74 -0.89 4.90
CA LEU A 20 11.43 -0.01 6.02
C LEU A 20 10.18 0.82 5.74
N GLN A 21 10.01 1.31 4.50
CA GLN A 21 8.82 2.06 4.12
C GLN A 21 7.55 1.20 4.03
N LYS A 22 7.68 -0.05 3.60
CA LYS A 22 6.57 -1.02 3.56
C LYS A 22 5.91 -1.20 4.94
N ARG A 23 6.65 -1.05 6.04
CA ARG A 23 6.10 -1.11 7.40
C ARG A 23 4.94 -0.12 7.61
N TRP A 24 5.06 1.10 7.09
CA TRP A 24 4.01 2.12 7.19
C TRP A 24 2.76 1.73 6.40
N LEU A 25 2.95 1.13 5.22
CA LEU A 25 1.84 0.58 4.43
C LEU A 25 1.17 -0.59 5.15
N ASN A 26 1.93 -1.47 5.80
CA ASN A 26 1.35 -2.59 6.54
C ASN A 26 0.41 -2.09 7.66
N TYR A 27 0.76 -1.02 8.37
CA TYR A 27 -0.13 -0.44 9.38
C TYR A 27 -1.46 0.01 8.79
N LEU A 28 -1.44 0.61 7.60
CA LEU A 28 -2.66 1.09 6.93
C LEU A 28 -3.50 -0.03 6.31
N LEU A 29 -2.83 -1.02 5.72
CA LEU A 29 -3.48 -2.04 4.90
C LEU A 29 -3.87 -3.27 5.71
N ASP A 30 -3.23 -3.49 6.85
CA ASP A 30 -3.45 -4.67 7.67
C ASP A 30 -3.31 -4.34 9.16
N PRO A 31 -4.19 -3.47 9.69
CA PRO A 31 -4.07 -2.98 11.06
C PRO A 31 -4.28 -4.07 12.12
N ILE A 32 -4.90 -5.19 11.75
CA ILE A 32 -5.14 -6.30 12.67
C ILE A 32 -3.89 -7.17 12.80
N ASP A 33 -3.23 -7.50 11.68
CA ASP A 33 -2.00 -8.31 11.73
C ASP A 33 -0.77 -7.44 12.09
N TYR A 34 -0.86 -6.12 11.89
CA TYR A 34 0.16 -5.12 12.25
C TYR A 34 -0.42 -3.97 13.09
N PRO A 35 -0.86 -4.24 14.33
CA PRO A 35 -1.41 -3.21 15.20
C PRO A 35 -0.34 -2.16 15.55
N SER A 36 -0.73 -0.89 15.49
CA SER A 36 0.16 0.24 15.76
C SER A 36 -0.62 1.42 16.30
N PHE A 37 -0.11 2.08 17.33
CA PHE A 37 -0.68 3.33 17.85
C PHE A 37 -0.66 4.47 16.80
N VAL A 38 0.17 4.33 15.75
CA VAL A 38 0.30 5.32 14.68
C VAL A 38 -0.86 5.22 13.68
N TYR A 39 -1.54 4.08 13.63
CA TYR A 39 -2.64 3.85 12.69
C TYR A 39 -3.74 4.93 12.74
N PRO A 40 -4.35 5.26 13.90
CA PRO A 40 -5.43 6.25 13.94
C PRO A 40 -4.95 7.64 13.49
N ILE A 41 -3.70 7.98 13.80
CA ILE A 41 -3.06 9.24 13.39
C ILE A 41 -2.91 9.28 11.87
N MET A 42 -2.47 8.18 11.26
CA MET A 42 -2.32 8.07 9.82
C MET A 42 -3.67 8.17 9.09
N VAL A 43 -4.70 7.48 9.61
CA VAL A 43 -6.06 7.53 9.04
C VAL A 43 -6.65 8.93 9.17
N ASN A 44 -6.47 9.59 10.31
CA ASN A 44 -6.91 10.97 10.50
C ASN A 44 -6.16 11.96 9.57
N HIS A 45 -4.86 11.78 9.36
CA HIS A 45 -4.15 12.64 8.41
C HIS A 45 -4.61 12.34 6.97
N LEU A 46 -4.92 11.09 6.64
CA LEU A 46 -5.50 10.73 5.34
C LEU A 46 -6.87 11.37 5.09
N SER A 47 -7.71 11.49 6.12
CA SER A 47 -9.03 12.12 5.99
C SER A 47 -8.94 13.62 5.66
N GLN A 48 -7.82 14.26 6.00
CA GLN A 48 -7.56 15.66 5.68
C GLN A 48 -7.18 15.89 4.22
N PHE A 49 -6.87 14.83 3.45
CA PHE A 49 -6.62 14.98 2.03
C PHE A 49 -7.90 15.35 1.29
N LYS A 50 -7.71 15.94 0.10
CA LYS A 50 -8.80 16.43 -0.72
C LYS A 50 -9.85 15.33 -0.99
N ASN A 51 -11.12 15.66 -0.73
CA ASN A 51 -12.27 14.75 -0.88
C ASN A 51 -12.15 13.43 -0.09
N SER A 52 -11.25 13.35 0.89
CA SER A 52 -10.94 12.10 1.59
C SER A 52 -11.53 12.04 3.01
N GLN A 53 -12.32 13.03 3.42
CA GLN A 53 -12.87 13.13 4.78
C GLN A 53 -13.64 11.88 5.20
N ASP A 54 -14.58 11.45 4.37
CA ASP A 54 -15.39 10.25 4.62
C ASP A 54 -14.69 8.97 4.17
N PHE A 55 -13.65 9.09 3.33
CA PHE A 55 -12.92 7.95 2.78
C PHE A 55 -11.40 8.21 2.74
N PRO A 56 -10.70 7.93 3.85
CA PRO A 56 -9.27 8.24 3.99
C PRO A 56 -8.37 7.54 2.96
N LEU A 57 -8.79 6.41 2.38
CA LEU A 57 -7.97 5.67 1.40
C LEU A 57 -8.07 6.22 -0.03
N LEU A 58 -8.91 7.24 -0.29
CA LEU A 58 -9.07 7.83 -1.62
C LEU A 58 -7.73 8.21 -2.29
N PRO A 59 -6.72 8.77 -1.58
CA PRO A 59 -5.44 9.13 -2.18
C PRO A 59 -4.63 7.94 -2.72
N PHE A 60 -4.91 6.71 -2.28
CA PHE A 60 -4.30 5.50 -2.85
C PHE A 60 -4.94 5.10 -4.18
N TYR A 61 -6.25 5.33 -4.34
CA TYR A 61 -6.96 5.09 -5.61
C TYR A 61 -6.73 6.19 -6.64
N ASN A 62 -6.54 7.44 -6.21
CA ASN A 62 -6.35 8.57 -7.11
C ASN A 62 -5.18 9.46 -6.69
N LYS A 63 -4.19 9.60 -7.58
CA LYS A 63 -3.00 10.44 -7.35
C LYS A 63 -3.33 11.93 -7.18
N GLU A 64 -4.40 12.41 -7.80
CA GLU A 64 -4.82 13.82 -7.70
C GLU A 64 -5.40 14.18 -6.32
N CYS A 65 -5.86 13.17 -5.58
CA CYS A 65 -6.31 13.35 -4.21
C CYS A 65 -5.15 13.44 -3.22
N ARG A 66 -3.89 13.20 -3.63
CA ARG A 66 -2.68 13.26 -2.77
C ARG A 66 -2.21 14.69 -2.46
N VAL A 67 -3.05 15.69 -2.72
CA VAL A 67 -2.77 17.08 -2.33
C VAL A 67 -3.15 17.26 -0.87
N SER A 68 -2.15 17.22 0.01
CA SER A 68 -2.31 17.49 1.44
C SER A 68 -2.52 18.99 1.68
N PRO A 69 -3.50 19.40 2.50
CA PRO A 69 -3.64 20.78 2.94
C PRO A 69 -2.74 21.13 4.14
N VAL A 70 -2.22 20.14 4.87
CA VAL A 70 -1.70 20.34 6.24
C VAL A 70 -0.17 20.29 6.36
N SER A 71 0.56 19.91 5.30
CA SER A 71 2.03 19.83 5.40
C SER A 71 2.74 20.17 4.09
N PRO A 72 3.82 20.98 4.12
CA PRO A 72 4.76 21.09 3.02
C PRO A 72 5.28 19.69 2.63
N ARG A 73 5.38 19.41 1.33
CA ARG A 73 5.76 18.08 0.80
C ARG A 73 7.02 17.47 1.44
N HIS A 74 7.94 18.29 1.93
CA HIS A 74 9.25 17.87 2.44
C HIS A 74 9.25 17.39 3.90
N LEU A 75 8.22 17.69 4.70
CA LEU A 75 8.12 17.22 6.10
C LEU A 75 7.12 16.06 6.27
N SER A 76 6.42 15.70 5.21
CA SER A 76 5.39 14.68 5.25
C SER A 76 5.95 13.31 4.92
N ILE A 77 5.51 12.27 5.64
CA ILE A 77 5.81 10.87 5.33
C ILE A 77 4.98 10.34 4.14
N TRP A 78 3.89 11.03 3.79
CA TRP A 78 2.94 10.57 2.77
C TRP A 78 3.50 10.41 1.36
N PRO A 79 4.35 11.32 0.84
CA PRO A 79 4.97 11.12 -0.48
C PRO A 79 5.69 9.78 -0.57
N VAL A 80 6.43 9.41 0.48
CA VAL A 80 7.18 8.14 0.55
C VAL A 80 6.23 6.95 0.62
N ILE A 81 5.16 7.04 1.40
CA ILE A 81 4.13 5.99 1.48
C ILE A 81 3.42 5.80 0.13
N PHE A 82 3.07 6.89 -0.56
CA PHE A 82 2.42 6.84 -1.86
C PHE A 82 3.34 6.33 -2.96
N GLU A 83 4.61 6.72 -2.95
CA GLU A 83 5.62 6.16 -3.86
C GLU A 83 5.77 4.65 -3.64
N MET A 84 5.81 4.22 -2.37
CA MET A 84 5.90 2.81 -2.03
C MET A 84 4.66 2.03 -2.47
N PHE A 85 3.47 2.62 -2.33
CA PHE A 85 2.22 2.05 -2.82
C PHE A 85 2.25 1.91 -4.34
N ASP A 86 2.60 2.98 -5.05
CA ASP A 86 2.69 3.00 -6.52
C ASP A 86 3.69 1.95 -7.03
N TYR A 87 4.82 1.77 -6.35
CA TYR A 87 5.82 0.77 -6.72
C TYR A 87 5.28 -0.68 -6.67
N PHE A 88 4.42 -1.00 -5.71
CA PHE A 88 3.76 -2.31 -5.63
C PHE A 88 2.52 -2.42 -6.50
N ASN A 89 1.99 -1.29 -6.96
CA ASN A 89 0.77 -1.21 -7.76
C ASN A 89 1.07 -0.89 -9.24
N ASP A 90 2.33 -0.93 -9.63
CA ASP A 90 2.89 -0.52 -10.93
C ASP A 90 2.25 -1.24 -12.14
N ASP A 91 1.67 -2.43 -11.92
CA ASP A 91 0.92 -3.15 -12.95
C ASP A 91 -0.43 -2.48 -13.31
N GLY A 92 -0.84 -1.42 -12.59
CA GLY A 92 -2.08 -0.68 -12.84
C GLY A 92 -3.36 -1.47 -12.54
N LYS A 93 -3.25 -2.63 -11.87
CA LYS A 93 -4.33 -3.60 -11.67
C LYS A 93 -5.19 -3.35 -10.44
N VAL A 94 -5.29 -2.12 -9.93
CA VAL A 94 -6.35 -1.83 -8.95
C VAL A 94 -7.66 -2.00 -9.69
N GLN A 95 -8.36 -3.11 -9.43
CA GLN A 95 -9.64 -3.37 -10.07
C GLN A 95 -10.65 -2.38 -9.50
N MET A 96 -10.89 -1.30 -10.25
CA MET A 96 -11.80 -0.23 -9.85
C MET A 96 -13.26 -0.70 -9.73
N ASN A 97 -13.58 -1.90 -10.24
CA ASN A 97 -14.91 -2.51 -10.19
C ASN A 97 -15.33 -2.89 -8.75
N GLN A 98 -14.39 -3.00 -7.82
CA GLN A 98 -14.65 -3.38 -6.42
C GLN A 98 -14.50 -2.20 -5.45
N VAL A 99 -14.38 -0.99 -5.99
CA VAL A 99 -14.28 0.23 -5.19
C VAL A 99 -15.65 0.49 -4.54
N PRO A 100 -15.70 0.77 -3.23
CA PRO A 100 -16.95 1.14 -2.58
C PRO A 100 -17.61 2.34 -3.28
N VAL A 101 -18.93 2.30 -3.42
CA VAL A 101 -19.69 3.38 -4.08
C VAL A 101 -19.40 4.76 -3.47
N PRO A 102 -19.33 4.93 -2.13
CA PRO A 102 -18.97 6.22 -1.54
C PRO A 102 -17.62 6.76 -2.03
N THR A 103 -16.63 5.89 -2.18
CA THR A 103 -15.30 6.24 -2.71
C THR A 103 -15.39 6.72 -4.15
N LEU A 104 -16.17 6.01 -4.99
CA LEU A 104 -16.38 6.37 -6.39
C LEU A 104 -17.06 7.74 -6.51
N LEU A 105 -18.04 8.02 -5.64
CA LEU A 105 -18.75 9.30 -5.58
C LEU A 105 -17.86 10.46 -5.09
N ALA A 106 -16.85 10.19 -4.28
CA ALA A 106 -15.87 11.19 -3.82
C ALA A 106 -14.79 11.51 -4.86
N MET A 107 -14.59 10.65 -5.87
CA MET A 107 -13.60 10.87 -6.92
C MET A 107 -13.95 12.09 -7.80
N PRO A 108 -12.94 12.75 -8.39
CA PRO A 108 -13.17 13.69 -9.47
C PRO A 108 -13.93 13.05 -10.63
N LEU A 109 -15.01 13.70 -11.09
CA LEU A 109 -15.88 13.20 -12.15
C LEU A 109 -15.10 12.84 -13.42
N ARG A 110 -14.07 13.62 -13.77
CA ARG A 110 -13.23 13.35 -14.93
C ARG A 110 -12.57 11.97 -14.92
N HIS A 111 -12.32 11.38 -13.73
CA HIS A 111 -11.72 10.05 -13.61
C HIS A 111 -12.69 8.94 -14.00
N LEU A 112 -13.99 9.22 -13.97
CA LEU A 112 -15.05 8.28 -14.27
C LEU A 112 -15.46 8.32 -15.76
N LEU A 113 -14.92 9.27 -16.51
CA LEU A 113 -15.25 9.52 -17.91
C LEU A 113 -14.10 9.07 -18.84
N THR A 114 -14.49 8.72 -20.06
CA THR A 114 -13.63 8.44 -21.20
C THR A 114 -14.03 9.43 -22.30
N TYR A 115 -13.07 10.24 -22.72
CA TYR A 115 -13.23 11.23 -23.78
C TYR A 115 -12.89 10.59 -25.13
N PRO A 116 -13.50 11.06 -26.23
CA PRO A 116 -13.14 10.59 -27.56
C PRO A 116 -11.68 10.97 -27.86
N SER A 117 -10.95 10.07 -28.52
CA SER A 117 -9.50 10.18 -28.76
C SER A 117 -9.13 11.21 -29.84
N SER A 118 -10.02 12.12 -30.22
CA SER A 118 -9.64 13.29 -31.01
C SER A 118 -8.87 14.25 -30.12
N GLN A 119 -7.60 14.50 -30.46
CA GLN A 119 -6.65 15.29 -29.67
C GLN A 119 -7.19 16.65 -29.23
N GLU A 120 -8.12 17.26 -29.98
CA GLU A 120 -8.74 18.54 -29.62
C GLU A 120 -9.79 18.44 -28.50
N SER A 121 -10.51 17.32 -28.40
CA SER A 121 -11.59 17.15 -27.42
C SER A 121 -11.08 16.81 -26.02
N GLU A 122 -9.90 16.17 -25.94
CA GLU A 122 -9.26 15.74 -24.70
C GLU A 122 -8.69 16.90 -23.88
N TYR A 123 -8.58 18.12 -24.42
CA TYR A 123 -8.09 19.30 -23.68
C TYR A 123 -9.14 20.40 -23.49
N THR A 124 -10.26 20.34 -24.20
CA THR A 124 -11.25 21.44 -24.23
C THR A 124 -12.46 21.21 -23.32
N HIS A 125 -12.76 19.96 -22.97
CA HIS A 125 -13.97 19.65 -22.22
C HIS A 125 -13.97 20.26 -20.80
N TRP A 126 -15.12 20.80 -20.36
CA TRP A 126 -15.20 21.59 -19.14
C TRP A 126 -14.87 20.79 -17.86
N THR A 127 -15.16 19.49 -17.82
CA THR A 127 -14.81 18.62 -16.67
C THR A 127 -13.31 18.53 -16.43
N LEU A 128 -12.49 18.80 -17.44
CA LEU A 128 -11.03 18.83 -17.33
C LEU A 128 -10.56 20.17 -16.73
N LYS A 129 -11.20 21.27 -17.14
CA LYS A 129 -11.00 22.61 -16.56
C LYS A 129 -11.46 22.66 -15.10
N HIS A 130 -12.51 21.91 -14.77
CA HIS A 130 -13.03 21.74 -13.43
C HIS A 130 -12.58 20.41 -12.81
N ALA A 131 -11.26 20.22 -12.73
CA ALA A 131 -10.60 19.04 -12.15
C ALA A 131 -11.13 18.59 -10.77
N ASN A 132 -11.72 19.52 -10.01
CA ASN A 132 -12.19 19.30 -8.64
C ASN A 132 -13.68 18.98 -8.56
N TYR A 133 -14.37 18.91 -9.69
CA TYR A 133 -15.78 18.60 -9.73
C TYR A 133 -16.00 17.14 -9.34
N ALA A 134 -16.56 16.91 -8.15
CA ALA A 134 -16.73 15.58 -7.59
C ALA A 134 -17.85 14.81 -8.29
N ALA A 135 -17.71 13.48 -8.32
CA ALA A 135 -18.66 12.59 -8.98
C ALA A 135 -20.05 12.63 -8.34
N ASN A 136 -20.16 12.79 -7.03
CA ASN A 136 -21.43 12.93 -6.29
C ASN A 136 -22.29 14.13 -6.71
N LEU A 137 -21.71 15.10 -7.43
CA LEU A 137 -22.47 16.24 -7.96
C LEU A 137 -23.25 15.86 -9.23
N PHE A 138 -22.84 14.79 -9.92
CA PHE A 138 -23.45 14.31 -11.17
C PHE A 138 -24.07 12.91 -11.06
N LEU A 139 -23.50 12.06 -10.21
CA LEU A 139 -23.97 10.70 -9.92
C LEU A 139 -24.56 10.67 -8.52
N THR A 140 -25.52 9.77 -8.32
CA THR A 140 -26.12 9.50 -7.01
C THR A 140 -26.35 8.01 -6.83
N PHE A 141 -26.29 7.54 -5.57
CA PHE A 141 -26.66 6.17 -5.26
C PHE A 141 -28.18 6.09 -5.05
N ASP A 142 -28.83 5.25 -5.83
CA ASP A 142 -30.24 4.93 -5.67
C ASP A 142 -30.39 3.83 -4.62
N ILE A 143 -30.86 4.21 -3.43
CA ILE A 143 -31.06 3.29 -2.31
C ILE A 143 -32.11 2.24 -2.64
N SER A 144 -33.12 2.56 -3.45
CA SER A 144 -34.20 1.62 -3.79
C SER A 144 -33.72 0.51 -4.71
N GLN A 145 -32.88 0.85 -5.69
CA GLN A 145 -32.33 -0.11 -6.66
C GLN A 145 -30.96 -0.66 -6.27
N GLN A 146 -30.36 -0.11 -5.19
CA GLN A 146 -29.00 -0.38 -4.73
C GLN A 146 -27.97 -0.20 -5.85
N ARG A 147 -28.12 0.84 -6.68
CA ARG A 147 -27.30 1.07 -7.88
C ARG A 147 -26.91 2.52 -8.00
N LEU A 148 -25.81 2.75 -8.70
CA LEU A 148 -25.42 4.08 -9.12
C LEU A 148 -26.34 4.55 -10.26
N ARG A 149 -26.78 5.80 -10.23
CA ARG A 149 -27.49 6.42 -11.35
C ARG A 149 -27.00 7.83 -11.60
N LEU A 150 -27.26 8.30 -12.81
CA LEU A 150 -27.12 9.70 -13.16
C LEU A 150 -28.18 10.52 -12.43
N LYS A 151 -27.81 11.71 -11.95
CA LYS A 151 -28.78 12.67 -11.43
C LYS A 151 -29.66 13.21 -12.55
N VAL A 152 -30.91 13.52 -12.23
CA VAL A 152 -31.83 14.16 -13.17
C VAL A 152 -31.74 15.68 -13.08
N GLN A 153 -32.32 16.40 -14.04
CA GLN A 153 -32.19 17.86 -14.17
C GLN A 153 -32.53 18.65 -12.89
N GLY A 154 -33.50 18.18 -12.11
CA GLY A 154 -33.89 18.80 -10.83
C GLY A 154 -32.97 18.50 -9.64
N GLU A 155 -32.05 17.54 -9.76
CA GLU A 155 -31.18 17.09 -8.66
C GLU A 155 -29.78 17.74 -8.69
N TYR A 156 -29.47 18.50 -9.74
CA TYR A 156 -28.18 19.16 -9.88
C TYR A 156 -28.08 20.41 -9.00
N SER A 157 -27.26 20.33 -7.95
CA SER A 157 -27.01 21.46 -7.06
C SER A 157 -25.97 22.46 -7.60
N ARG A 158 -25.07 22.02 -8.48
CA ARG A 158 -23.94 22.83 -8.97
C ARG A 158 -23.73 22.69 -10.47
N PHE A 159 -23.67 23.83 -11.16
CA PHE A 159 -23.54 23.92 -12.63
C PHE A 159 -24.59 23.09 -13.39
N PRO A 160 -25.90 23.29 -13.15
CA PRO A 160 -26.96 22.45 -13.70
C PRO A 160 -26.95 22.40 -15.24
N ARG A 161 -26.62 23.52 -15.92
CA ARG A 161 -26.51 23.57 -17.38
C ARG A 161 -25.39 22.68 -17.92
N LEU A 162 -24.23 22.68 -17.26
CA LEU A 162 -23.09 21.85 -17.66
C LEU A 162 -23.36 20.37 -17.38
N CYS A 163 -24.01 20.05 -16.28
CA CYS A 163 -24.45 18.70 -15.96
C CYS A 163 -25.47 18.19 -16.98
N GLN A 164 -26.43 19.03 -17.37
CA GLN A 164 -27.40 18.68 -18.41
C GLN A 164 -26.72 18.45 -19.77
N SER A 165 -25.74 19.28 -20.14
CA SER A 165 -24.92 19.06 -21.34
C SER A 165 -24.22 17.71 -21.28
N LEU A 166 -23.53 17.42 -20.18
CA LEU A 166 -22.83 16.16 -19.98
C LEU A 166 -23.78 14.95 -20.00
N TYR A 167 -24.96 15.07 -19.40
CA TYR A 167 -26.00 14.04 -19.45
C TYR A 167 -26.40 13.72 -20.89
N ASN A 168 -26.65 14.76 -21.70
CA ASN A 168 -26.95 14.60 -23.12
C ASN A 168 -25.74 14.04 -23.90
N GLU A 169 -24.52 14.44 -23.54
CA GLU A 169 -23.30 13.95 -24.18
C GLU A 169 -23.03 12.47 -23.93
N ILE A 170 -23.43 11.97 -22.77
CA ILE A 170 -23.29 10.56 -22.39
C ILE A 170 -24.41 9.71 -23.01
N LEU A 171 -25.67 10.15 -22.88
CA LEU A 171 -26.83 9.31 -23.23
C LEU A 171 -27.32 9.50 -24.67
N VAL A 172 -27.32 10.75 -25.16
CA VAL A 172 -27.89 11.10 -26.47
C VAL A 172 -26.81 11.07 -27.55
N SER A 173 -25.77 11.90 -27.43
CA SER A 173 -24.73 11.97 -28.47
C SER A 173 -23.70 10.85 -28.34
N ARG A 174 -23.55 10.23 -27.16
CA ARG A 174 -22.59 9.16 -26.84
C ARG A 174 -21.14 9.54 -27.13
N ASN A 175 -20.84 10.84 -27.12
CA ASN A 175 -19.50 11.37 -27.35
C ASN A 175 -18.58 11.09 -26.16
N ILE A 176 -19.12 11.21 -24.94
CA ILE A 176 -18.41 10.89 -23.70
C ILE A 176 -18.96 9.58 -23.16
N LYS A 177 -18.08 8.68 -22.72
CA LYS A 177 -18.47 7.39 -22.15
C LYS A 177 -18.10 7.35 -20.68
N LEU A 178 -18.91 6.70 -19.86
CA LEU A 178 -18.48 6.31 -18.52
C LEU A 178 -17.50 5.14 -18.64
N LYS A 179 -16.48 5.10 -17.78
CA LYS A 179 -15.53 3.99 -17.75
C LYS A 179 -16.25 2.68 -17.41
N PRO A 180 -15.76 1.52 -17.91
CA PRO A 180 -16.42 0.23 -17.70
C PRO A 180 -16.71 -0.12 -16.23
N PHE A 181 -15.79 0.23 -15.31
CA PHE A 181 -15.97 -0.01 -13.89
C PHE A 181 -17.10 0.81 -13.26
N VAL A 182 -17.44 1.97 -13.83
CA VAL A 182 -18.56 2.79 -13.36
C VAL A 182 -19.87 2.14 -13.81
N TRP A 183 -19.90 1.65 -15.05
CA TRP A 183 -21.04 0.92 -15.59
C TRP A 183 -21.39 -0.31 -14.77
N SER A 184 -20.41 -1.05 -14.24
CA SER A 184 -20.72 -2.21 -13.38
C SER A 184 -21.53 -1.83 -12.13
N HIS A 185 -21.33 -0.63 -11.58
CA HIS A 185 -22.12 -0.13 -10.44
C HIS A 185 -23.48 0.46 -10.83
N ILE A 186 -23.70 0.77 -12.12
CA ILE A 186 -24.98 1.25 -12.64
C ILE A 186 -25.88 0.07 -13.03
N VAL A 187 -25.32 -0.94 -13.67
CA VAL A 187 -26.06 -2.09 -14.20
C VAL A 187 -26.43 -3.07 -13.10
N ALA A 188 -25.55 -3.29 -12.13
CA ALA A 188 -25.73 -4.28 -11.07
C ALA A 188 -25.49 -3.64 -9.68
N PRO A 189 -26.14 -4.17 -8.63
CA PRO A 189 -25.81 -3.75 -7.28
C PRO A 189 -24.35 -4.07 -6.95
N PRO A 190 -23.68 -3.24 -6.13
CA PRO A 190 -22.29 -3.48 -5.74
C PRO A 190 -22.18 -4.82 -5.01
N VAL A 191 -21.14 -5.60 -5.34
CA VAL A 191 -20.90 -6.93 -4.76
C VAL A 191 -20.53 -6.83 -3.27
N THR A 192 -19.97 -5.69 -2.86
CA THR A 192 -19.51 -5.43 -1.50
C THR A 192 -20.31 -4.29 -0.89
N ASN A 193 -21.14 -4.62 0.10
CA ASN A 193 -21.82 -3.66 1.00
C ASN A 193 -20.85 -3.10 2.06
N ALA A 194 -19.57 -2.94 1.74
CA ALA A 194 -18.55 -2.50 2.67
C ALA A 194 -18.77 -1.03 3.03
N THR A 195 -19.72 -0.80 3.94
CA THR A 195 -20.15 0.51 4.43
C THR A 195 -19.38 0.92 5.68
N THR A 196 -18.64 0.00 6.31
CA THR A 196 -17.93 0.26 7.56
C THR A 196 -16.41 0.22 7.39
N ILE A 197 -15.76 1.05 8.21
CA ILE A 197 -14.31 1.10 8.44
C ILE A 197 -13.79 -0.21 9.09
N GLU A 198 -14.64 -1.21 9.32
CA GLU A 198 -14.29 -2.44 10.04
C GLU A 198 -14.01 -3.61 9.09
N GLU A 199 -14.40 -3.53 7.81
CA GLU A 199 -14.11 -4.55 6.77
C GLU A 199 -12.72 -4.39 6.12
N TRP A 200 -11.73 -3.90 6.87
CA TRP A 200 -10.43 -3.51 6.32
C TRP A 200 -9.58 -4.67 5.82
N LYS A 201 -9.69 -5.87 6.41
CA LYS A 201 -9.03 -7.09 5.90
C LYS A 201 -9.55 -7.51 4.51
N MET A 202 -10.82 -7.21 4.23
CA MET A 202 -11.50 -7.59 2.99
C MET A 202 -11.46 -6.48 1.94
N HIS A 203 -10.92 -5.31 2.29
CA HIS A 203 -10.86 -4.19 1.38
C HIS A 203 -9.97 -4.57 0.19
N HIS A 204 -10.56 -4.58 -1.02
CA HIS A 204 -9.99 -5.15 -2.24
C HIS A 204 -8.58 -4.65 -2.56
N LEU A 205 -8.29 -3.38 -2.26
CA LEU A 205 -6.96 -2.79 -2.44
C LEU A 205 -5.88 -3.54 -1.65
N VAL A 206 -6.18 -4.00 -0.44
CA VAL A 206 -5.28 -4.82 0.40
C VAL A 206 -5.06 -6.18 -0.25
N THR A 207 -6.14 -6.85 -0.66
CA THR A 207 -6.07 -8.18 -1.30
C THR A 207 -5.29 -8.14 -2.61
N THR A 208 -5.50 -7.12 -3.43
CA THR A 208 -4.82 -6.90 -4.71
C THR A 208 -3.33 -6.66 -4.49
N MET A 209 -2.98 -5.78 -3.56
CA MET A 209 -1.59 -5.52 -3.23
C MET A 209 -0.89 -6.76 -2.66
N LYS A 210 -1.55 -7.46 -1.73
CA LYS A 210 -1.02 -8.72 -1.18
C LYS A 210 -0.86 -9.78 -2.27
N SER A 211 -1.71 -9.83 -3.28
CA SER A 211 -1.58 -10.78 -4.39
C SER A 211 -0.38 -10.51 -5.32
N ASN A 212 0.20 -9.30 -5.29
CA ASN A 212 1.33 -8.97 -6.14
C ASN A 212 2.58 -9.77 -5.72
N HIS A 213 3.21 -10.47 -6.66
CA HIS A 213 4.45 -11.20 -6.40
C HIS A 213 5.56 -10.30 -5.81
N ARG A 214 5.66 -9.05 -6.28
CA ARG A 214 6.59 -8.06 -5.72
C ARG A 214 6.30 -7.83 -4.23
N TRP A 215 5.04 -7.77 -3.80
CA TRP A 215 4.71 -7.60 -2.37
C TRP A 215 5.32 -8.70 -1.50
N TYR A 216 5.22 -9.96 -1.94
CA TYR A 216 5.81 -11.12 -1.24
C TYR A 216 7.34 -11.16 -1.28
N GLN A 217 7.97 -10.71 -2.37
CA GLN A 217 9.44 -10.63 -2.45
C GLN A 217 10.03 -9.71 -1.37
N PHE A 218 9.28 -8.69 -0.95
CA PHE A 218 9.64 -7.76 0.12
C PHE A 218 9.00 -8.18 1.46
N CYS A 219 8.68 -9.46 1.65
CA CYS A 219 8.36 -10.01 2.96
C CYS A 219 9.67 -10.41 3.67
N PRO A 220 9.97 -9.89 4.87
CA PRO A 220 11.16 -10.28 5.61
C PRO A 220 11.28 -11.80 5.82
N GLN A 221 10.15 -12.50 6.00
CA GLN A 221 10.11 -13.96 6.13
C GLN A 221 10.50 -14.66 4.81
N THR A 222 9.89 -14.28 3.68
CA THR A 222 10.23 -14.85 2.37
C THR A 222 11.70 -14.59 2.01
N LEU A 223 12.20 -13.39 2.33
CA LEU A 223 13.61 -13.04 2.12
C LEU A 223 14.53 -13.91 3.00
N ARG A 224 14.23 -14.04 4.31
CA ARG A 224 14.99 -14.89 5.23
C ARG A 224 14.97 -16.35 4.79
N ASN A 225 13.81 -16.93 4.47
CA ASN A 225 13.70 -18.32 4.01
C ASN A 225 14.54 -18.56 2.76
N ARG A 226 14.52 -17.65 1.77
CA ARG A 226 15.38 -17.77 0.59
C ARG A 226 16.87 -17.78 0.95
N TYR A 227 17.31 -16.92 1.88
CA TYR A 227 18.72 -16.88 2.30
C TYR A 227 19.11 -18.02 3.26
N GLN A 228 18.19 -18.52 4.10
CA GLN A 228 18.41 -19.64 5.02
C GLN A 228 18.52 -20.98 4.28
N ILE A 229 17.68 -21.23 3.27
CA ILE A 229 17.77 -22.42 2.39
C ILE A 229 19.13 -22.49 1.67
N THR A 230 19.74 -21.34 1.40
CA THR A 230 21.08 -21.28 0.79
C THR A 230 22.22 -21.39 1.82
N GLY A 231 21.89 -21.31 3.12
CA GLY A 231 22.84 -21.14 4.23
C GLY A 231 23.10 -22.39 5.06
N GLU A 232 22.15 -23.35 5.11
CA GLU A 232 22.33 -24.62 5.83
C GLU A 232 23.52 -25.45 5.31
N SER A 233 23.92 -25.22 4.06
CA SER A 233 25.09 -25.88 3.44
C SER A 233 26.39 -25.06 3.49
N MET A 234 26.45 -23.91 4.18
CA MET A 234 27.57 -22.95 4.05
C MET A 234 28.14 -22.35 5.34
N ILE A 235 27.73 -22.82 6.53
CA ILE A 235 28.42 -22.42 7.77
C ILE A 235 29.78 -23.13 7.80
N LEU A 236 30.81 -22.46 7.29
CA LEU A 236 32.19 -22.94 7.23
C LEU A 236 32.91 -22.92 8.59
N PHE A 237 32.28 -22.34 9.62
CA PHE A 237 32.89 -22.06 10.92
C PHE A 237 32.36 -23.02 11.98
N GLY A 238 33.26 -23.50 12.84
CA GLY A 238 32.88 -24.34 13.96
C GLY A 238 32.07 -23.57 15.01
N ALA A 239 31.38 -24.30 15.88
CA ALA A 239 30.64 -23.69 17.00
C ALA A 239 31.54 -22.85 17.92
N ALA A 240 32.83 -23.22 18.06
CA ALA A 240 33.81 -22.48 18.83
C ALA A 240 34.13 -21.11 18.21
N ASP A 241 34.40 -21.06 16.90
CA ASP A 241 34.70 -19.83 16.17
C ASP A 241 33.53 -18.85 16.22
N ILE A 242 32.31 -19.39 16.08
CA ILE A 242 31.08 -18.59 16.15
C ILE A 242 30.92 -18.03 17.58
N LYS A 243 31.09 -18.84 18.63
CA LYS A 243 31.05 -18.35 20.02
C LYS A 243 32.06 -17.23 20.26
N GLU A 244 33.28 -17.38 19.77
CA GLU A 244 34.33 -16.39 19.94
C GLU A 244 34.03 -15.09 19.19
N PHE A 245 33.51 -15.21 17.96
CA PHE A 245 33.04 -14.06 17.18
C PHE A 245 31.95 -13.28 17.93
N TRP A 246 30.99 -13.97 18.56
CA TRP A 246 29.89 -13.31 19.30
C TRP A 246 30.32 -12.71 20.64
N ARG A 247 31.43 -13.18 21.22
CA ARG A 247 32.06 -12.59 22.42
C ARG A 247 32.92 -11.37 22.11
N THR A 248 33.37 -11.23 20.87
CA THR A 248 34.24 -10.11 20.47
C THR A 248 33.53 -8.76 20.62
N ILE A 249 34.26 -7.78 21.16
CA ILE A 249 33.76 -6.41 21.36
C ILE A 249 33.61 -5.73 20.00
N MET A 250 32.36 -5.51 19.59
CA MET A 250 32.02 -4.79 18.37
C MET A 250 30.61 -4.22 18.46
N TYR A 251 30.35 -3.19 17.64
CA TYR A 251 29.01 -2.62 17.52
C TYR A 251 28.01 -3.68 17.00
N PRO A 252 26.78 -3.76 17.54
CA PRO A 252 25.78 -4.75 17.11
C PRO A 252 25.49 -4.75 15.61
N GLN A 253 25.51 -3.56 14.99
CA GLN A 253 25.31 -3.37 13.55
C GLN A 253 26.47 -4.00 12.76
N ALA A 254 27.72 -3.75 13.19
CA ALA A 254 28.90 -4.34 12.59
C ALA A 254 28.92 -5.86 12.75
N ARG A 255 28.54 -6.37 13.93
CA ARG A 255 28.44 -7.83 14.19
C ARG A 255 27.54 -8.54 13.21
N THR A 256 26.36 -7.97 12.96
CA THR A 256 25.39 -8.54 12.01
C THR A 256 25.94 -8.55 10.58
N ILE A 257 26.65 -7.49 10.17
CA ILE A 257 27.26 -7.38 8.85
C ILE A 257 28.40 -8.39 8.68
N PHE A 258 29.31 -8.48 9.64
CA PHE A 258 30.44 -9.42 9.60
C PHE A 258 29.97 -10.87 9.61
N PHE A 259 29.06 -11.21 10.53
CA PHE A 259 28.49 -12.55 10.59
C PHE A 259 27.89 -12.96 9.24
N ARG A 260 27.11 -12.07 8.62
CA ARG A 260 26.51 -12.32 7.31
C ARG A 260 27.54 -12.40 6.18
N THR A 261 28.60 -11.60 6.26
CA THR A 261 29.69 -11.63 5.26
C THR A 261 30.44 -12.96 5.29
N PHE A 262 30.70 -13.49 6.49
CA PHE A 262 31.44 -14.72 6.68
C PHE A 262 30.57 -15.97 6.52
N SER A 263 29.45 -16.05 7.24
CA SER A 263 28.57 -17.24 7.25
C SER A 263 27.60 -17.30 6.08
N LYS A 264 27.46 -16.20 5.31
CA LYS A 264 26.42 -16.01 4.29
C LYS A 264 24.98 -16.17 4.80
N CYS A 265 24.79 -16.17 6.12
CA CYS A 265 23.51 -16.35 6.81
C CYS A 265 23.11 -15.10 7.61
N ILE A 266 21.82 -14.95 7.89
CA ILE A 266 21.31 -13.93 8.82
C ILE A 266 21.25 -14.57 10.21
N PRO A 267 21.80 -13.93 11.26
CA PRO A 267 21.76 -14.50 12.60
C PRO A 267 20.33 -14.43 13.14
N SER A 268 19.66 -15.57 13.23
CA SER A 268 18.36 -15.75 13.91
C SER A 268 18.57 -16.18 15.36
N LYS A 269 17.58 -15.95 16.24
CA LYS A 269 17.67 -16.44 17.63
C LYS A 269 17.77 -17.96 17.70
N ASP A 270 17.07 -18.68 16.83
CA ASP A 270 17.18 -20.15 16.73
C ASP A 270 18.62 -20.57 16.40
N LEU A 271 19.25 -19.92 15.42
CA LEU A 271 20.64 -20.21 15.06
C LEU A 271 21.60 -19.91 16.22
N LEU A 272 21.44 -18.76 16.88
CA LEU A 272 22.28 -18.39 18.02
C LEU A 272 22.06 -19.31 19.24
N PHE A 273 20.84 -19.84 19.40
CA PHE A 273 20.51 -20.80 20.45
C PHE A 273 21.22 -22.14 20.21
N LYS A 274 21.27 -22.63 18.95
CA LYS A 274 22.05 -23.84 18.59
C LYS A 274 23.53 -23.73 18.96
N PHE A 275 24.09 -22.52 18.93
CA PHE A 275 25.46 -22.24 19.36
C PHE A 275 25.57 -21.83 20.83
N THR A 276 24.51 -21.97 21.63
CA THR A 276 24.45 -21.59 23.05
C THR A 276 24.88 -20.13 23.34
N ILE A 277 24.61 -19.22 22.41
CA ILE A 277 24.90 -17.78 22.55
C ILE A 277 23.75 -17.06 23.24
N VAL A 278 22.52 -17.50 23.00
CA VAL A 278 21.31 -16.98 23.64
C VAL A 278 20.67 -18.10 24.47
N SER A 279 19.97 -17.71 25.53
CA SER A 279 19.32 -18.63 26.48
C SER A 279 18.00 -19.23 25.97
N SER A 280 17.37 -18.61 24.97
CA SER A 280 16.11 -19.08 24.39
C SER A 280 16.06 -18.81 22.89
N PRO A 281 15.52 -19.75 22.08
CA PRO A 281 15.27 -19.53 20.66
C PRO A 281 14.08 -18.58 20.42
N ILE A 282 13.28 -18.29 21.46
CA ILE A 282 12.07 -17.47 21.37
C ILE A 282 12.44 -15.98 21.27
N CYS A 283 11.89 -15.31 20.25
CA CYS A 283 12.04 -13.87 20.11
C CYS A 283 11.24 -13.13 21.20
N SER A 284 11.90 -12.23 21.93
CA SER A 284 11.29 -11.44 23.00
C SER A 284 10.26 -10.42 22.50
N PHE A 285 10.31 -10.08 21.20
CA PHE A 285 9.38 -9.12 20.59
C PHE A 285 8.12 -9.77 20.02
N CYS A 286 8.20 -11.01 19.53
CA CYS A 286 7.05 -11.66 18.89
C CYS A 286 6.61 -12.96 19.57
N GLY A 287 7.28 -13.40 20.63
CA GLY A 287 6.90 -14.59 21.40
C GLY A 287 6.98 -15.91 20.62
N SER A 288 7.52 -15.90 19.40
CA SER A 288 7.59 -17.06 18.52
C SER A 288 9.04 -17.54 18.35
N THR A 289 9.19 -18.85 18.17
CA THR A 289 10.41 -19.51 17.66
C THR A 289 10.54 -19.34 16.15
N GLU A 290 9.43 -19.10 15.46
CA GLU A 290 9.45 -18.72 14.05
C GLU A 290 9.90 -17.27 13.91
N ASP A 291 10.79 -17.08 12.96
CA ASP A 291 11.32 -15.80 12.51
C ASP A 291 10.17 -14.92 11.98
N SER A 292 9.43 -14.26 12.88
CA SER A 292 8.33 -13.38 12.52
C SER A 292 8.84 -12.16 11.72
N PRO A 293 7.98 -11.52 10.90
CA PRO A 293 8.37 -10.52 9.91
C PRO A 293 9.05 -9.26 10.46
N ILE A 294 9.15 -9.08 11.78
CA ILE A 294 9.57 -7.81 12.40
C ILE A 294 11.07 -7.76 12.79
N THR A 295 11.79 -8.88 12.87
CA THR A 295 13.18 -8.86 13.36
C THR A 295 14.20 -8.43 12.31
N LEU A 296 14.41 -7.11 12.19
CA LEU A 296 15.79 -6.61 12.19
C LEU A 296 16.23 -6.61 13.65
N LEU A 297 17.41 -7.18 13.95
CA LEU A 297 18.09 -6.94 15.23
C LEU A 297 18.50 -5.46 15.29
N SER A 298 17.52 -4.58 15.53
CA SER A 298 17.77 -3.26 16.10
C SER A 298 17.50 -3.38 17.59
N SER A 299 18.45 -2.87 18.38
CA SER A 299 18.43 -2.69 19.83
C SER A 299 18.70 -3.92 20.71
N SER A 300 19.85 -3.84 21.38
CA SER A 300 20.05 -4.27 22.77
C SER A 300 20.09 -5.77 23.05
N ILE A 301 21.13 -6.45 22.57
CA ILE A 301 21.77 -7.44 23.44
C ILE A 301 22.58 -6.62 24.45
N LEU A 302 21.90 -6.14 25.50
CA LEU A 302 22.57 -5.94 26.76
C LEU A 302 22.87 -7.36 27.25
N LEU A 303 24.15 -7.73 27.15
CA LEU A 303 24.69 -8.86 27.88
C LEU A 303 24.49 -8.56 29.37
N THR A 304 23.51 -9.24 29.97
CA THR A 304 23.54 -9.65 31.37
C THR A 304 23.47 -11.16 31.37
#